data_AF-A0A963RRM4-F1
#
_entry.id   AF-A0A963RRM4-F1
#
_cell.length_a   1.000
_cell.length_b   1.000
_cell.length_c   1.000
_cell.angle_alpha   90.00
_cell.angle_beta   90.00
_cell.angle_gamma   90.00
#
_symmetry.space_group_name_H-M   'P 1'
#
loop_
_entity.id
_entity.type
_entity.pdbx_description
1 polymer ?
#
loop_
_entity_poly.entity_id
_entity_poly.type
_entity_poly.pdbx_seq_one_letter_code
_entity_poly.pdbx_strand_id
1 'polypeptide(L)' 'ANIGSIFGIGFPAWTGGAMQFVYGQGIDKFEQRCAELAAKFGAGFALTDEVKAAIRKHQPRY' A
#
# COMPACT_ATOMS: atom_id res chain seq x y z
N ALA A 1 10.71 4.68 1.99
CA ALA A 1 9.63 5.65 2.30
C ALA A 1 8.95 6.16 1.02
N ASN A 2 7.61 6.14 0.97
CA ASN A 2 6.63 6.88 0.14
C ASN A 2 5.44 6.00 -0.27
N ILE A 3 4.20 6.45 0.04
CA ILE A 3 2.93 5.91 -0.52
C ILE A 3 2.03 6.99 -1.19
N GLY A 4 2.24 8.31 -1.25
CA GLY A 4 3.43 9.03 -1.69
C GLY A 4 4.03 9.96 -0.63
N SER A 5 3.79 9.64 0.63
CA SER A 5 4.54 10.10 1.82
C SER A 5 4.09 9.34 3.07
N ILE A 6 2.82 8.94 3.08
CA ILE A 6 2.28 7.59 3.36
C ILE A 6 0.76 7.61 3.08
N PHE A 7 0.14 8.80 3.01
CA PHE A 7 -1.18 9.09 2.42
C PHE A 7 -1.36 10.61 2.16
N GLY A 8 -0.29 11.41 2.10
CA GLY A 8 -0.35 12.85 1.87
C GLY A 8 -0.90 13.66 3.06
N ILE A 9 -2.22 13.71 3.24
CA ILE A 9 -2.90 14.71 4.10
C ILE A 9 -4.29 14.21 4.57
N GLY A 10 -4.49 12.90 4.81
CA GLY A 10 -5.87 12.44 5.09
C GLY A 10 -6.17 10.98 5.44
N PHE A 11 -5.18 10.11 5.71
CA PHE A 11 -5.47 8.79 6.29
C PHE A 11 -4.64 8.60 7.57
N PRO A 12 -5.26 8.47 8.76
CA PRO A 12 -4.52 8.45 10.02
C PRO A 12 -3.64 7.21 10.10
N ALA A 13 -2.33 7.42 10.31
CA ALA A 13 -1.32 6.37 10.38
C ALA A 13 -1.37 5.53 11.68
N TRP A 14 -2.34 5.73 12.58
CA TRP A 14 -2.25 5.20 13.95
C TRP A 14 -3.10 3.96 14.29
N THR A 15 -3.97 3.46 13.42
CA THR A 15 -4.93 2.40 13.83
C THR A 15 -5.29 1.46 12.69
N GLY A 16 -4.51 0.40 12.46
CA GLY A 16 -5.00 -0.88 11.92
C GLY A 16 -5.86 -0.94 10.65
N GLY A 17 -6.18 0.15 9.94
CA GLY A 17 -7.26 0.19 8.95
C GLY A 17 -6.78 0.06 7.51
N ALA A 18 -5.71 0.80 7.14
CA ALA A 18 -5.14 0.70 5.81
C ALA A 18 -4.47 -0.66 5.59
N MET A 19 -3.69 -1.13 6.56
CA MET A 19 -3.01 -2.43 6.46
C MET A 19 -4.01 -3.60 6.50
N GLN A 20 -5.02 -3.57 7.40
CA GLN A 20 -6.06 -4.60 7.39
C GLN A 20 -6.92 -4.55 6.11
N PHE A 21 -7.13 -3.37 5.53
CA PHE A 21 -7.78 -3.28 4.21
C PHE A 21 -6.93 -3.93 3.11
N VAL A 22 -5.61 -3.68 3.09
CA VAL A 22 -4.69 -4.35 2.15
C VAL A 22 -4.71 -5.87 2.35
N TYR A 23 -4.67 -6.35 3.59
CA TYR A 23 -4.71 -7.78 3.88
C TYR A 23 -6.07 -8.42 3.61
N GLY A 24 -7.16 -7.71 3.88
CA GLY A 24 -8.52 -8.15 3.56
C GLY A 24 -8.79 -8.17 2.05
N GLN A 25 -8.19 -7.26 1.29
CA GLN A 25 -8.28 -7.24 -0.18
C GLN A 25 -7.31 -8.24 -0.83
N GLY A 26 -6.21 -8.57 -0.15
CA GLY A 26 -5.11 -9.39 -0.65
C GLY A 26 -3.97 -8.53 -1.22
N ILE A 27 -2.75 -8.86 -0.81
CA ILE A 27 -1.53 -8.11 -1.17
C ILE A 27 -1.36 -8.01 -2.70
N ASP A 28 -1.57 -9.11 -3.43
CA ASP A 28 -1.37 -9.13 -4.89
C ASP A 28 -2.39 -8.26 -5.64
N LYS A 29 -3.66 -8.28 -5.21
CA LYS A 29 -4.70 -7.41 -5.79
C LYS A 29 -4.41 -5.95 -5.53
N PHE A 30 -3.92 -5.64 -4.33
CA PHE A 30 -3.49 -4.29 -3.99
C PHE A 30 -2.32 -3.82 -4.86
N GLU A 31 -1.31 -4.67 -5.06
CA GLU A 31 -0.17 -4.37 -5.93
C GLU A 31 -0.60 -4.10 -7.37
N GLN A 32 -1.51 -4.93 -7.90
CA GLN A 32 -2.05 -4.75 -9.25
C GLN A 32 -2.81 -3.43 -9.38
N ARG A 33 -3.63 -3.07 -8.39
CA ARG A 33 -4.34 -1.78 -8.39
C ARG A 33 -3.41 -0.58 -8.32
N CYS A 34 -2.37 -0.65 -7.51
CA CYS A 34 -1.35 0.40 -7.47
C CYS A 34 -0.62 0.51 -8.82
N ALA A 35 -0.30 -0.60 -9.48
CA ALA A 35 0.29 -0.58 -10.82
C ALA A 35 -0.63 0.04 -11.88
N GLU A 36 -1.93 -0.29 -11.86
CA GLU A 36 -2.94 0.32 -12.73
C GLU A 36 -3.05 1.84 -12.52
N LEU A 37 -3.04 2.27 -11.25
CA LEU A 37 -3.07 3.69 -10.90
C LEU A 37 -1.78 4.39 -11.28
N ALA A 38 -0.63 3.74 -11.12
CA ALA A 38 0.66 4.28 -11.52
C ALA A 38 0.73 4.48 -13.04
N ALA A 39 0.17 3.55 -13.82
CA ALA A 39 0.08 3.68 -15.27
C ALA A 39 -0.84 4.83 -15.70
N LYS A 40 -1.92 5.11 -14.94
CA LYS A 40 -2.92 6.14 -15.28
C LYS A 40 -2.59 7.53 -14.75
N PHE A 41 -1.99 7.63 -13.56
CA PHE A 41 -1.81 8.87 -12.81
C PHE A 41 -0.32 9.17 -12.52
N GLY A 42 0.60 8.30 -12.93
CA GLY A 42 2.03 8.49 -12.81
C GLY A 42 2.65 7.86 -11.56
N ALA A 43 3.96 8.04 -11.41
CA ALA A 43 4.79 7.34 -10.42
C ALA A 43 4.41 7.59 -8.95
N GLY A 44 3.54 8.56 -8.65
CA GLY A 44 3.04 8.80 -7.29
C GLY A 44 2.23 7.64 -6.68
N PHE A 45 1.73 6.73 -7.52
CA PHE A 45 1.01 5.52 -7.10
C PHE A 45 1.84 4.23 -7.24
N ALA A 46 3.09 4.34 -7.69
CA ALA A 46 3.96 3.17 -7.85
C ALA A 46 4.44 2.68 -6.47
N LEU A 47 4.27 1.39 -6.21
CA LEU A 47 4.83 0.75 -5.02
C LEU A 47 6.29 0.42 -5.26
N THR A 48 7.17 0.94 -4.40
CA THR A 48 8.57 0.54 -4.38
C THR A 48 8.75 -0.84 -3.76
N ASP A 49 9.85 -1.51 -4.09
CA ASP A 49 10.14 -2.84 -3.55
C ASP A 49 10.26 -2.86 -2.03
N GLU A 50 10.72 -1.75 -1.43
CA GLU A 50 10.77 -1.57 0.02
C GLU A 50 9.35 -1.58 0.65
N VAL A 51 8.38 -0.93 0.02
CA VAL A 51 6.98 -0.91 0.49
C VAL A 51 6.34 -2.29 0.34
N LYS A 52 6.57 -2.95 -0.80
CA LYS A 52 6.12 -4.32 -1.03
C LYS A 52 6.69 -5.29 0.01
N ALA A 53 7.97 -5.13 0.36
CA ALA A 53 8.63 -5.94 1.39
C ALA A 53 8.05 -5.64 2.78
N ALA A 54 7.80 -4.37 3.12
CA ALA A 54 7.20 -3.99 4.40
C ALA A 54 5.78 -4.56 4.58
N ILE A 55 4.94 -4.49 3.54
CA ILE A 55 3.58 -5.05 3.58
C ILE A 55 3.64 -6.57 3.80
N ARG A 56 4.50 -7.29 3.07
CA ARG A 56 4.66 -8.74 3.27
C ARG A 56 5.22 -9.08 4.65
N LYS A 57 6.16 -8.29 5.18
CA LYS A 57 6.78 -8.49 6.50
C LYS A 57 5.78 -8.34 7.64
N HIS A 58 4.83 -7.41 7.52
CA HIS A 58 3.84 -7.12 8.55
C HIS A 58 2.50 -7.86 8.34
N GLN A 59 2.47 -8.85 7.46
CA GLN A 59 1.26 -9.63 7.22
C GLN A 59 0.84 -10.34 8.52
N PRO A 60 -0.39 -10.12 9.03
CA PRO A 60 -0.86 -10.78 10.22
C PRO A 60 -0.95 -12.28 9.94
N ARG A 61 -0.18 -13.06 10.71
CA ARG A 61 -0.29 -14.52 10.77
C ARG A 61 -1.28 -14.83 11.88
N TYR A 62 -2.48 -15.23 11.50
CA TYR A 62 -3.42 -15.90 12.40
C TYR A 62 -3.15 -17.41 12.41
#